data_AF-A0A2M7VKY4-F1
#
_entry.id   AF-A0A2M7VKY4-F1
#
_cell.length_a   1.000
_cell.length_b   1.000
_cell.length_c   1.000
_cell.angle_alpha   90.00
_cell.angle_beta   90.00
_cell.angle_gamma   90.00
#
_symmetry.space_group_name_H-M   'P 1'
#
loop_
_entity.id
_entity.type
_entity.pdbx_description
1 polymer ?
#
loop_
_entity_poly.entity_id
_entity_poly.type
_entity_poly.pdbx_seq_one_letter_code
_entity_poly.pdbx_strand_id
1 'polypeptide(L)'
;PKRKDTSSPCVLLFYPQLVDGKLHMFVVMKTNDLYNAWPENAYAFTALQKYMARELGVETGTYTHFSVSMHIYKDMFEEVKRKFNL
;
A
#
# COMPACT_ATOMS: atom_id res chain seq x y z
N PRO A 1 10.38 19.15 11.47
CA PRO A 1 11.75 18.57 11.52
C PRO A 1 11.84 17.29 10.66
N LYS A 2 12.59 17.32 9.54
CA LYS A 2 12.87 16.12 8.74
C LYS A 2 13.64 15.13 9.63
N ARG A 3 13.09 13.93 9.86
CA ARG A 3 13.76 12.90 10.67
C ARG A 3 15.10 12.56 10.03
N LYS A 4 16.17 12.61 10.84
CA LYS A 4 17.58 12.50 10.41
C LYS A 4 18.08 11.04 10.35
N ASP A 5 17.18 10.07 10.43
CA ASP A 5 17.48 8.64 10.30
C ASP A 5 16.86 8.11 9.02
N THR A 6 17.69 7.56 8.13
CA THR A 6 17.27 6.87 6.92
C THR A 6 16.61 5.55 7.30
N SER A 7 15.36 5.61 7.75
CA SER A 7 14.57 4.41 8.00
C SER A 7 14.51 3.58 6.73
N SER A 8 14.95 2.31 6.80
CA SER A 8 14.86 1.36 5.68
C SER A 8 13.46 1.39 5.06
N PRO A 9 13.34 1.29 3.72
CA PRO A 9 12.06 1.41 3.03
C PRO A 9 11.03 0.44 3.60
N CYS A 10 9.80 0.93 3.73
CA CYS A 10 8.69 0.11 4.22
C CYS A 10 8.22 -0.91 3.17
N VAL A 11 8.34 -0.60 1.88
CA VAL A 11 8.03 -1.53 0.80
C VAL A 11 9.20 -2.50 0.63
N LEU A 12 8.88 -3.79 0.61
CA LEU A 12 9.85 -4.87 0.39
C LEU A 12 9.75 -5.45 -1.03
N LEU A 13 8.54 -5.55 -1.58
CA LEU A 13 8.31 -6.21 -2.86
C LEU A 13 7.14 -5.57 -3.60
N PHE A 14 7.35 -5.31 -4.89
CA PHE A 14 6.29 -5.27 -5.89
C PHE A 14 6.42 -6.52 -6.74
N TYR A 15 5.36 -7.30 -6.84
CA TYR A 15 5.31 -8.52 -7.62
C TYR A 15 4.19 -8.43 -8.65
N PRO A 16 4.46 -7.79 -9.81
CA PRO A 16 3.52 -7.75 -10.93
C PRO A 16 3.47 -9.10 -11.63
N GLN A 17 2.27 -9.55 -11.97
CA GLN A 17 2.05 -10.81 -12.68
C GLN A 17 1.05 -10.60 -13.82
N LEU A 18 1.40 -11.06 -15.01
CA LEU A 18 0.49 -11.09 -16.15
C LEU A 18 -0.17 -12.47 -16.22
N VAL A 19 -1.47 -12.53 -15.99
CA VAL A 19 -2.27 -13.77 -16.00
C VAL A 19 -3.59 -13.45 -16.70
N ASP A 20 -4.01 -14.30 -17.64
CA ASP A 20 -5.28 -14.15 -18.40
C ASP A 20 -5.51 -12.74 -18.99
N GLY A 21 -4.43 -12.13 -19.52
CA GLY A 21 -4.49 -10.79 -20.11
C GLY A 21 -4.65 -9.63 -19.11
N LYS A 22 -4.46 -9.90 -17.81
CA LYS A 22 -4.60 -8.92 -16.72
C LYS A 22 -3.30 -8.78 -15.93
N LEU A 23 -2.92 -7.54 -15.65
CA LEU A 23 -1.79 -7.25 -14.76
C LEU A 23 -2.26 -7.24 -13.31
N HIS A 24 -1.97 -8.30 -12.58
CA HIS A 24 -2.14 -8.40 -11.13
C HIS A 24 -0.92 -7.80 -10.42
N MET A 25 -1.11 -7.23 -9.23
CA MET A 25 -0.01 -6.69 -8.45
C MET A 25 -0.11 -7.09 -6.99
N PHE A 26 0.90 -7.79 -6.51
CA PHE A 26 1.07 -8.13 -5.10
C PHE A 26 2.17 -7.26 -4.48
N VAL A 27 1.89 -6.64 -3.34
CA VAL A 27 2.81 -5.75 -2.63
C VAL A 27 3.06 -6.26 -1.23
N VAL A 28 4.33 -6.36 -0.84
CA VAL A 28 4.74 -6.66 0.54
C VAL A 28 5.34 -5.42 1.18
N MET A 29 4.82 -5.08 2.35
CA MET A 29 5.36 -4.04 3.22
C MET A 29 5.88 -4.66 4.52
N LYS A 30 7.09 -4.24 4.94
CA LYS A 30 7.68 -4.58 6.25
C LYS A 30 6.81 -4.06 7.39
N THR A 31 6.29 -2.85 7.22
CA THR A 31 5.44 -2.18 8.18
C THR A 31 4.56 -1.18 7.46
N ASN A 32 3.32 -1.02 7.91
CA ASN A 32 2.41 0.00 7.40
C ASN A 32 1.59 0.59 8.55
N ASP A 33 1.60 1.92 8.67
CA ASP A 33 0.63 2.67 9.48
C ASP A 33 -0.74 2.56 8.81
N LEU A 34 -1.68 1.89 9.47
CA LEU A 34 -3.02 1.60 8.96
C LEU A 34 -3.87 2.86 8.80
N TYR A 35 -3.69 3.86 9.68
CA TYR A 35 -4.57 5.01 9.73
C TYR A 35 -4.12 6.12 8.79
N ASN A 36 -2.84 6.50 8.84
CA ASN A 36 -2.34 7.64 8.06
C ASN A 36 -1.79 7.21 6.69
N ALA A 37 -0.99 6.15 6.63
CA ALA A 37 -0.19 5.86 5.44
C ALA A 37 -0.80 4.79 4.52
N TRP A 38 -1.50 3.79 5.06
CA TRP A 38 -2.04 2.68 4.29
C TRP A 38 -2.99 3.13 3.16
N PRO A 39 -3.96 4.05 3.38
CA PRO A 39 -4.84 4.48 2.30
C PRO A 39 -4.08 5.15 1.15
N GLU A 40 -3.11 6.02 1.49
CA GLU A 40 -2.29 6.73 0.51
C GLU A 40 -1.38 5.77 -0.25
N ASN A 41 -0.75 4.81 0.44
CA ASN A 41 0.06 3.76 -0.18
C ASN A 41 -0.78 2.91 -1.14
N ALA A 42 -1.95 2.43 -0.70
CA ALA A 42 -2.83 1.61 -1.53
C ALA A 42 -3.30 2.38 -2.77
N TYR A 43 -3.63 3.66 -2.63
CA TYR A 43 -3.99 4.51 -3.76
C TYR A 43 -2.82 4.68 -4.74
N ALA A 44 -1.63 5.03 -4.25
CA ALA A 44 -0.45 5.22 -5.08
C ALA A 44 -0.05 3.93 -5.81
N PHE A 45 -0.09 2.79 -5.14
CA PHE A 45 0.31 1.51 -5.74
C PHE A 45 -0.73 1.02 -6.75
N THR A 46 -2.03 1.15 -6.47
CA THR A 46 -3.05 0.82 -7.50
C THR A 46 -3.01 1.77 -8.70
N ALA A 47 -2.65 3.04 -8.51
CA ALA A 47 -2.39 3.96 -9.61
C ALA A 47 -1.18 3.53 -10.44
N LEU A 48 -0.09 3.10 -9.78
CA LEU A 48 1.09 2.54 -10.44
C LEU A 48 0.74 1.27 -11.25
N GLN A 49 -0.06 0.36 -10.69
CA GLN A 49 -0.53 -0.83 -11.40
C GLN A 49 -1.33 -0.46 -12.65
N LYS A 50 -2.28 0.48 -12.54
CA LYS A 50 -3.07 0.96 -13.68
C LYS A 50 -2.20 1.60 -14.75
N TYR A 51 -1.20 2.37 -14.34
CA TYR A 51 -0.20 2.94 -15.24
C TYR A 51 0.53 1.81 -15.98
N MET A 52 1.12 0.86 -15.27
CA MET A 52 1.83 -0.29 -15.86
C MET A 52 0.95 -1.11 -16.81
N ALA A 53 -0.31 -1.40 -16.43
CA ALA A 53 -1.24 -2.14 -17.26
C ALA A 53 -1.52 -1.42 -18.58
N ARG A 54 -1.72 -0.10 -18.53
CA ARG A 54 -1.93 0.73 -19.72
C ARG A 54 -0.70 0.74 -20.62
N GLU A 55 0.50 0.93 -20.07
CA GLU A 55 1.74 0.93 -20.87
C GLU A 55 2.01 -0.44 -21.52
N LEU A 56 1.55 -1.53 -20.89
CA LEU A 56 1.65 -2.90 -21.43
C LEU A 56 0.49 -3.27 -22.38
N GLY A 57 -0.54 -2.43 -22.51
CA GLY A 57 -1.71 -2.73 -23.34
C GLY A 57 -2.61 -3.86 -22.81
N VAL A 58 -2.62 -4.08 -21.49
CA VAL A 58 -3.37 -5.15 -20.82
C VAL A 58 -4.39 -4.59 -19.83
N GLU A 59 -5.34 -5.42 -19.41
CA GLU A 59 -6.33 -5.01 -18.40
C GLU A 59 -5.70 -4.93 -17.00
N THR A 60 -6.27 -4.09 -16.12
CA THR A 60 -5.85 -4.05 -14.71
C THR A 60 -6.48 -5.22 -13.96
N GLY A 61 -5.64 -6.08 -13.38
CA GLY A 61 -6.05 -7.20 -12.54
C GLY A 61 -6.23 -6.83 -11.07
N THR A 62 -6.17 -7.83 -10.19
CA THR A 62 -6.31 -7.62 -8.74
C THR A 62 -5.08 -6.95 -8.14
N TYR A 63 -5.31 -6.17 -7.10
CA TYR A 63 -4.27 -5.62 -6.23
C TYR A 63 -4.32 -6.33 -4.88
N THR A 64 -3.18 -6.82 -4.41
CA THR A 64 -3.07 -7.46 -3.09
C THR A 64 -2.00 -6.75 -2.28
N HIS A 65 -2.34 -6.34 -1.07
CA HIS A 65 -1.45 -5.62 -0.16
C HIS A 65 -1.24 -6.43 1.11
N PHE A 66 0.00 -6.82 1.36
CA PHE A 66 0.40 -7.55 2.54
C PHE A 66 1.36 -6.71 3.39
N SER A 67 1.03 -6.52 4.66
CA SER A 67 1.93 -5.87 5.62
C SER A 67 2.32 -6.86 6.70
N VAL A 68 3.63 -7.03 6.92
CA VAL A 68 4.17 -7.86 8.01
C VAL A 68 3.79 -7.29 9.38
N SER A 69 3.77 -5.95 9.49
CA SER A 69 3.31 -5.24 10.68
C SER A 69 2.35 -4.13 10.28
N MET A 70 1.05 -4.40 10.44
CA MET A 70 -0.01 -3.39 10.29
C MET A 70 -0.34 -2.83 11.67
N HIS A 71 -0.23 -1.52 11.85
CA HIS A 71 -0.43 -0.92 13.17
C HIS A 71 -1.07 0.46 13.10
N ILE A 72 -1.67 0.88 14.21
CA ILE A 72 -2.10 2.25 14.45
C ILE A 72 -1.20 2.80 15.55
N TYR A 73 -0.73 4.04 15.42
CA TYR A 73 0.01 4.69 16.51
C TYR A 73 -0.92 5.04 17.68
N LYS A 74 -0.43 4.88 18.90
CA LYS A 74 -1.24 5.00 20.13
C LYS A 74 -1.91 6.37 20.29
N ASP A 75 -1.22 7.43 19.88
CA ASP A 75 -1.72 8.80 19.87
C ASP A 75 -2.89 9.02 18.91
N MET A 76 -3.05 8.15 17.90
CA MET A 76 -4.15 8.21 16.93
C MET A 76 -5.40 7.44 17.37
N PHE A 77 -5.38 6.69 18.49
CA PHE A 77 -6.47 5.78 18.85
C PHE A 77 -7.80 6.49 19.08
N GLU A 78 -7.81 7.61 19.80
CA GLU A 78 -9.04 8.36 20.06
C GLU A 78 -9.62 8.99 18.79
N GLU A 79 -8.76 9.41 17.86
CA GLU A 79 -9.20 9.91 16.56
C GLU A 79 -9.82 8.79 15.72
N VAL A 80 -9.19 7.63 15.67
CA VAL A 80 -9.70 6.45 14.97
C VAL A 80 -11.08 6.06 15.52
N LYS A 81 -11.24 5.96 16.84
CA LYS A 81 -12.53 5.65 17.46
C LYS A 81 -13.60 6.67 17.06
N ARG A 82 -13.28 7.96 17.17
CA ARG A 82 -14.22 9.04 16.79
C ARG A 82 -14.60 8.99 15.32
N LYS A 83 -13.66 8.71 14.42
CA LYS A 83 -13.91 8.74 12.96
C LYS A 83 -14.70 7.52 12.49
N PHE A 84 -14.49 6.36 13.11
CA PHE A 84 -15.14 5.12 12.71
C PHE A 84 -16.31 4.71 13.64
N ASN A 85 -16.68 5.56 14.60
CA ASN A 85 -17.71 5.29 15.61
C ASN A 85 -17.48 3.95 16.33
N LEU A 86 -16.24 3.70 16.76
CA LEU A 86 -15.84 2.51 17.53
C LEU A 86 -15.87 2.75 19.05
#